data_AF-A0A5E4I5A6-F1
#
_entry.id   AF-A0A5E4I5A6-F1
#
_cell.length_a   1.000
_cell.length_b   1.000
_cell.length_c   1.000
_cell.angle_alpha   90.00
_cell.angle_beta   90.00
_cell.angle_gamma   90.00
#
_symmetry.space_group_name_H-M   'P 1'
#
loop_
_entity.id
_entity.type
_entity.pdbx_description
1 polymer ?
#
loop_
_entity_poly.entity_id
_entity_poly.type
_entity_poly.pdbx_seq_one_letter_code
_entity_poly.pdbx_strand_id
1 'polypeptide(L)' 'MKKIAEVAQNPEHYKPLRYDMKNIREVHIAKSFVLTFRIEGNIIRFLDLEHHDKIFGR' A
#
# COMPACT_ATOMS: atom_id res chain seq x y z
N MET A 1 -5.72 -10.53 5.85
CA MET A 1 -4.52 -10.86 6.66
C MET A 1 -3.29 -11.27 5.85
N LYS A 2 -3.37 -12.19 4.87
CA LYS A 2 -2.19 -12.69 4.13
C LYS A 2 -1.31 -11.59 3.49
N LYS A 3 -1.91 -10.52 2.96
CA LYS A 3 -1.16 -9.42 2.31
C LYS A 3 -0.34 -8.56 3.27
N ILE A 4 -0.83 -8.35 4.50
CA ILE A 4 -0.09 -7.58 5.52
C ILE A 4 1.19 -8.31 5.91
N ALA A 5 1.13 -9.64 6.05
CA ALA A 5 2.31 -10.46 6.33
C ALA A 5 3.31 -10.44 5.15
N GLU A 6 2.81 -10.46 3.91
CA GLU A 6 3.64 -10.33 2.70
C GLU A 6 4.38 -8.97 2.67
N VAL A 7 3.66 -7.88 2.97
CA VAL A 7 4.26 -6.54 3.12
C VAL A 7 5.29 -6.52 4.24
N ALA A 8 5.02 -7.17 5.37
CA ALA A 8 5.97 -7.23 6.48
C ALA A 8 7.25 -8.01 6.15
N GLN A 9 7.16 -9.05 5.31
CA GLN A 9 8.31 -9.86 4.91
C GLN A 9 9.19 -9.17 3.85
N ASN A 10 8.58 -8.44 2.91
CA ASN A 10 9.33 -7.78 1.85
C ASN A 10 8.66 -6.47 1.40
N PRO A 11 8.70 -5.42 2.22
CA PRO A 11 8.01 -4.15 1.93
C PRO A 11 8.64 -3.40 0.74
N GLU A 12 9.92 -3.65 0.45
CA GLU A 12 10.66 -2.99 -0.64
C GLU A 12 10.30 -3.52 -2.03
N HIS A 13 9.61 -4.66 -2.12
CA HIS A 13 9.15 -5.24 -3.38
C HIS A 13 8.08 -4.37 -4.09
N TYR A 14 7.29 -3.62 -3.33
CA TYR A 14 6.17 -2.86 -3.86
C TYR A 14 6.60 -1.55 -4.49
N LYS A 15 6.02 -1.21 -5.64
CA LYS A 15 6.38 0.02 -6.35
C LYS A 15 6.00 1.25 -5.52
N PRO A 16 6.89 2.26 -5.42
CA PRO A 16 6.51 3.54 -4.84
C PRO A 16 5.50 4.26 -5.73
N LEU A 17 4.66 5.07 -5.11
CA LEU A 17 3.79 6.01 -5.81
C LEU A 17 4.63 7.03 -6.59
N ARG A 18 4.06 7.54 -7.68
CA ARG A 18 4.74 8.49 -8.57
C ARG A 18 4.88 9.87 -7.91
N TYR A 19 5.75 10.72 -8.48
CA TYR A 19 5.96 12.13 -8.11
C TYR A 19 6.48 12.30 -6.68
N ASP A 20 5.93 13.24 -5.91
CA ASP A 20 6.42 13.61 -4.57
C ASP A 20 6.14 12.55 -3.50
N MET A 21 5.39 11.49 -3.85
CA MET A 21 5.02 10.40 -2.95
C MET A 21 5.98 9.21 -2.97
N LYS A 22 7.27 9.41 -3.33
CA LYS A 22 8.26 8.32 -3.49
C LYS A 22 8.45 7.43 -2.26
N ASN A 23 8.09 7.93 -1.08
CA ASN A 23 8.21 7.19 0.19
C ASN A 23 6.95 6.39 0.54
N ILE A 24 5.88 6.49 -0.26
CA ILE A 24 4.63 5.77 -0.09
C ILE A 24 4.56 4.67 -1.15
N ARG A 25 4.19 3.47 -0.73
CA ARG A 25 4.03 2.28 -1.57
C ARG A 25 2.59 1.82 -1.47
N GLU A 26 2.07 1.25 -2.55
CA GLU A 26 0.71 0.72 -2.62
C GLU A 26 0.69 -0.78 -2.89
N VAL A 27 -0.29 -1.47 -2.32
CA VAL A 27 -0.57 -2.88 -2.60
C VAL A 27 -2.07 -3.10 -2.78
N HIS A 28 -2.43 -3.81 -3.86
CA HIS A 28 -3.80 -4.23 -4.09
C HIS A 28 -4.14 -5.46 -3.23
N ILE A 29 -5.26 -5.38 -2.51
CA ILE A 29 -5.83 -6.44 -1.69
C ILE A 29 -7.16 -6.86 -2.29
N ALA A 30 -7.34 -8.16 -2.48
CA ALA A 30 -8.60 -8.76 -2.94
C ALA A 30 -9.20 -8.08 -4.18
N LYS A 31 -8.35 -7.57 -5.07
CA LYS A 31 -8.68 -6.84 -6.32
C LYS A 31 -9.34 -5.47 -6.13
N SER A 32 -10.14 -5.27 -5.09
CA SER A 32 -10.93 -4.06 -4.90
C SER A 32 -10.42 -3.10 -3.84
N PHE A 33 -9.42 -3.46 -3.04
CA PHE A 33 -8.86 -2.58 -2.02
C PHE A 33 -7.42 -2.19 -2.33
N VAL A 34 -7.04 -0.97 -1.98
CA VAL A 34 -5.68 -0.44 -2.06
C VAL A 34 -5.22 -0.12 -0.66
N LEU A 35 -4.13 -0.74 -0.22
CA LEU A 35 -3.45 -0.44 1.03
C LEU A 35 -2.21 0.38 0.71
N THR A 36 -2.12 1.58 1.28
CA THR A 36 -0.93 2.42 1.19
C THR A 36 -0.11 2.31 2.47
N PHE A 37 1.21 2.28 2.34
CA PHE A 37 2.11 2.19 3.48
C PHE A 37 3.43 2.89 3.18
N ARG A 38 4.18 3.21 4.22
CA ARG A 38 5.55 3.72 4.11
C ARG A 38 6.51 2.94 5.01
N ILE A 39 7.78 2.96 4.65
CA ILE A 39 8.87 2.34 5.41
C ILE A 39 9.65 3.47 6.07
N GLU A 40 9.79 3.41 7.39
CA GLU A 40 10.55 4.38 8.19
C GLU A 40 11.56 3.65 9.07
N GLY A 41 12.78 3.52 8.56
CA GLY A 41 13.80 2.68 9.18
C GLY A 41 13.33 1.23 9.22
N ASN A 42 13.13 0.69 10.42
CA ASN A 42 12.69 -0.69 10.65
C ASN A 42 11.18 -0.83 10.90
N ILE A 43 10.42 0.26 10.70
CA ILE A 43 8.98 0.31 10.95
C ILE A 43 8.24 0.42 9.63
N ILE A 44 7.20 -0.40 9.46
CA ILE A 44 6.22 -0.27 8.38
C ILE A 44 4.99 0.42 8.95
N ARG A 45 4.65 1.60 8.42
CA ARG A 45 3.41 2.31 8.77
C ARG A 45 2.38 2.14 7.66
N PHE A 46 1.28 1.47 7.98
CA PHE A 46 0.09 1.44 7.14
C PHE A 46 -0.63 2.77 7.27
N LEU A 47 -0.88 3.42 6.14
CA LEU A 47 -1.42 4.78 6.08
C LEU A 47 -2.93 4.75 5.85
N ASP A 48 -3.37 4.01 4.83
CA ASP A 48 -4.78 3.97 4.45
C ASP A 48 -5.16 2.65 3.75
N LEU A 49 -6.43 2.26 3.87
CA LEU A 49 -7.04 1.12 3.20
C LEU A 49 -8.36 1.55 2.55
N GLU A 50 -8.35 1.82 1.26
CA GLU A 50 -9.52 2.29 0.52
C GLU A 50 -10.00 1.30 -0.54
N HIS A 51 -11.29 1.39 -0.91
CA HIS A 51 -11.88 0.63 -1.99
C HIS A 51 -11.71 1.35 -3.33
N HIS A 52 -11.32 0.65 -4.39
CA HIS A 52 -11.03 1.24 -5.70
C HIS A 52 -12.28 1.89 -6.35
N ASP A 53 -13.49 1.44 -6.02
CA ASP A 53 -14.74 2.02 -6.54
C ASP A 53 -14.99 3.44 -6.00
N LYS A 54 -14.31 3.83 -4.90
CA LYS A 54 -14.41 5.20 -4.36
C LYS A 54 -13.72 6.23 -5.26
N ILE A 55 -12.82 5.78 -6.14
CA ILE A 55 -12.09 6.60 -7.11
C ILE A 55 -12.76 6.58 -8.49
N PHE A 56 -13.42 5.48 -8.86
CA PHE A 56 -14.24 5.38 -10.08
C PHE A 56 -15.72 5.43 -9.72
N GLY A 57 -16.19 6.64 -9.37
CA GLY A 57 -17.59 6.92 -9.11
C GLY A 57 -18.50 6.32 -10.19
N ARG A 58 -19.53 5.62 -9.73
CA ARG A 58 -20.69 5.25 -10.53
C ARG A 58 -21.92 5.89 -9.93
#